data_AF-A0AAU9K7N7-F1
#
_entry.id   AF-A0AAU9K7N7-F1
#
_cell.length_a   1.000
_cell.length_b   1.000
_cell.length_c   1.000
_cell.angle_alpha   90.00
_cell.angle_beta   90.00
_cell.angle_gamma   90.00
#
_symmetry.space_group_name_H-M   'P 1'
#
loop_
_entity.id
_entity.type
_entity.pdbx_description
1 polymer ?
#
loop_
_entity_poly.entity_id
_entity_poly.type
_entity_poly.pdbx_seq_one_letter_code
_entity_poly.pdbx_strand_id
1 'polypeptide(L)'
;MGLFWLGASSAFFAKLLYNKAIRKPYLYKAYHYPTIMLMGGVTMVYYDWYRRLALEYICELEDLNDRQVESRSKMIADPLLKPYDALKSH
;
A
#
# COMPACT_ATOMS: atom_id res chain seq x y z
N MET A 1 13.03 1.60 -11.87
CA MET A 1 14.00 0.49 -12.01
C MET A 1 14.68 0.09 -10.69
N GLY A 2 14.94 1.00 -9.73
CA GLY A 2 15.67 0.65 -8.48
C GLY A 2 15.04 -0.44 -7.60
N LEU A 3 13.71 -0.44 -7.45
CA LEU A 3 12.99 -1.46 -6.64
C LEU A 3 13.13 -2.89 -7.17
N PHE A 4 13.24 -3.04 -8.50
CA PHE A 4 13.49 -4.34 -9.11
C PHE A 4 14.85 -4.90 -8.68
N TRP A 5 15.90 -4.07 -8.70
CA TRP A 5 17.24 -4.47 -8.27
C TRP A 5 17.32 -4.82 -6.79
N LEU A 6 16.55 -4.13 -5.94
CA LEU A 6 16.40 -4.47 -4.52
C LEU A 6 15.77 -5.85 -4.34
N GLY A 7 14.67 -6.13 -5.05
CA GLY A 7 14.00 -7.44 -5.01
C GLY A 7 14.86 -8.57 -5.59
N ALA A 8 15.59 -8.31 -6.68
CA ALA A 8 16.50 -9.28 -7.27
C ALA A 8 17.68 -9.60 -6.33
N SER A 9 18.27 -8.58 -5.71
CA SER A 9 19.37 -8.74 -4.75
C SER A 9 18.92 -9.50 -3.50
N SER A 10 17.75 -9.16 -2.94
CA SER A 10 17.23 -9.86 -1.76
C SER A 10 16.95 -11.34 -2.04
N ALA A 11 16.38 -11.68 -3.20
CA ALA A 11 16.15 -13.06 -3.60
C ALA A 11 17.45 -13.84 -3.86
N PHE A 12 18.47 -13.18 -4.41
CA PHE A 12 19.82 -13.74 -4.54
C PHE A 12 20.41 -14.11 -3.17
N PHE A 13 20.39 -13.18 -2.21
CA PHE A 13 20.89 -13.43 -0.86
C PHE A 13 20.07 -14.50 -0.12
N ALA A 14 18.75 -14.50 -0.27
CA ALA A 14 17.89 -15.54 0.29
C ALA A 14 18.27 -16.94 -0.23
N LYS A 15 18.58 -17.06 -1.53
CA LYS A 15 19.04 -18.33 -2.11
C LYS A 15 20.42 -18.76 -1.61
N LEU A 16 21.34 -17.82 -1.42
CA LEU A 16 22.65 -18.10 -0.82
C LEU A 16 22.52 -18.60 0.63
N LEU A 17 21.68 -17.93 1.43
CA LEU A 17 21.40 -18.32 2.81
C LEU A 17 20.71 -19.69 2.86
N TYR A 18 19.77 -19.95 1.96
CA TYR A 18 19.13 -21.26 1.83
C TYR A 18 20.16 -22.35 1.53
N ASN A 19 21.04 -22.15 0.53
CA ASN A 19 22.09 -23.11 0.18
C ASN A 19 23.05 -23.37 1.35
N LYS A 20 23.40 -22.33 2.11
CA LYS A 20 24.18 -22.46 3.34
C LYS A 20 23.46 -23.27 4.42
N ALA A 21 22.15 -23.04 4.61
CA ALA A 21 21.34 -23.75 5.60
C ALA A 21 21.25 -25.26 5.29
N ILE A 22 21.14 -25.64 4.01
CA ILE A 22 21.13 -27.04 3.57
C ILE A 22 22.54 -27.64 3.38
N ARG A 23 23.60 -26.94 3.85
CA ARG A 23 25.01 -27.34 3.73
C ARG A 23 25.45 -27.67 2.30
N LYS A 24 24.86 -26.99 1.31
CA LYS A 24 25.29 -27.07 -0.09
C LYS A 24 26.24 -25.91 -0.42
N PRO A 25 27.12 -26.06 -1.42
CA PRO A 25 27.98 -24.96 -1.85
C PRO A 25 27.13 -23.76 -2.28
N TYR A 26 27.66 -22.55 -2.10
CA TYR A 26 26.91 -21.32 -2.35
C TYR A 26 26.28 -21.30 -3.74
N LEU A 27 27.03 -21.64 -4.79
CA LEU A 27 26.54 -21.67 -6.18
C LEU A 27 25.95 -23.03 -6.61
N TYR A 28 25.42 -23.82 -5.67
CA TYR A 28 24.75 -25.08 -6.02
C TYR A 28 23.60 -24.83 -6.99
N LYS A 29 23.68 -25.45 -8.18
CA LYS A 29 22.76 -25.22 -9.31
C LYS A 29 22.64 -23.74 -9.72
N ALA A 30 23.76 -23.15 -10.14
CA ALA A 30 23.88 -21.74 -10.55
C ALA A 30 22.80 -21.26 -11.55
N TYR A 31 22.33 -22.13 -12.45
CA TYR A 31 21.30 -21.81 -13.44
C TYR A 31 19.92 -21.47 -12.83
N HIS A 32 19.66 -21.78 -11.55
CA HIS A 32 18.44 -21.36 -10.85
C HIS A 32 18.48 -19.91 -10.37
N TYR A 33 19.66 -19.32 -10.25
CA TYR A 33 19.82 -17.96 -9.70
C TYR A 33 19.13 -16.89 -10.54
N PRO A 34 19.29 -16.84 -11.88
CA PRO A 34 18.61 -15.84 -12.70
C PRO A 34 17.08 -15.91 -12.54
N THR A 35 16.51 -17.11 -12.53
CA THR A 35 15.05 -17.29 -12.36
C THR A 35 14.58 -16.79 -11.00
N ILE A 36 15.31 -17.09 -9.92
CA ILE A 36 14.98 -16.62 -8.57
C ILE A 36 15.12 -15.10 -8.46
N MET A 37 16.16 -14.51 -9.04
CA MET A 37 16.36 -13.06 -9.07
C MET A 37 15.26 -12.34 -9.84
N LEU A 38 14.85 -12.87 -11.00
CA LEU A 38 13.72 -12.35 -11.79
C LEU A 38 12.43 -12.41 -10.98
N MET A 39 12.13 -13.56 -10.36
CA MET A 39 10.94 -13.73 -9.51
C MET A 39 10.94 -12.72 -8.35
N GLY A 40 12.07 -12.55 -7.66
CA GLY A 40 12.20 -11.56 -6.57
C GLY A 40 12.01 -10.12 -7.04
N GLY A 41 12.61 -9.75 -8.17
CA GLY A 41 12.47 -8.42 -8.76
C GLY A 41 11.04 -8.12 -9.19
N VAL A 42 10.38 -9.04 -9.89
CA VAL A 42 8.96 -8.92 -10.31
C VAL A 42 8.04 -8.83 -9.09
N THR A 43 8.26 -9.68 -8.09
CA THR A 43 7.45 -9.67 -6.85
C THR A 43 7.52 -8.31 -6.17
N MET A 44 8.70 -7.69 -6.10
CA MET A 44 8.85 -6.39 -5.44
C MET A 44 8.23 -5.24 -6.21
N VAL A 45 8.28 -5.28 -7.55
CA VAL A 45 7.59 -4.31 -8.41
C VAL A 45 6.07 -4.48 -8.28
N TYR A 46 5.58 -5.71 -8.27
CA TYR A 46 4.16 -6.00 -8.10
C TYR A 46 3.66 -5.56 -6.72
N TYR A 47 4.44 -5.79 -5.67
CA TYR A 47 4.14 -5.30 -4.33
C TYR A 47 4.06 -3.77 -4.27
N ASP A 48 5.00 -3.05 -4.89
CA ASP A 48 4.96 -1.58 -4.94
C ASP A 48 3.73 -1.07 -5.70
N TRP A 49 3.38 -1.71 -6.82
CA TRP A 49 2.17 -1.40 -7.58
C TRP A 49 0.91 -1.62 -6.73
N TYR A 50 0.80 -2.77 -6.08
CA TYR A 50 -0.32 -3.07 -5.18
C TYR A 50 -0.40 -2.08 -4.01
N ARG A 51 0.74 -1.69 -3.43
CA ARG A 51 0.80 -0.69 -2.36
C ARG A 51 0.22 0.65 -2.80
N ARG A 52 0.50 1.09 -4.02
CA ARG A 52 -0.03 2.34 -4.58
C ARG A 52 -1.54 2.28 -4.76
N LEU A 53 -2.06 1.20 -5.33
CA LEU A 53 -3.51 0.98 -5.47
C LEU A 53 -4.22 0.97 -4.11
N ALA A 54 -3.64 0.30 -3.11
CA ALA A 54 -4.21 0.27 -1.77
C ALA A 54 -4.24 1.67 -1.13
N LEU A 55 -3.21 2.49 -1.36
CA LEU A 55 -3.17 3.87 -0.86
C LEU A 55 -4.22 4.75 -1.55
N GLU A 56 -4.36 4.65 -2.87
CA GLU A 56 -5.39 5.37 -3.63
C GLU A 56 -6.79 5.01 -3.11
N TYR A 57 -7.07 3.73 -2.89
CA TYR A 57 -8.34 3.27 -2.35
C TYR A 57 -8.63 3.81 -0.94
N ILE A 58 -7.61 3.87 -0.07
CA ILE A 58 -7.76 4.42 1.28
C ILE A 58 -8.07 5.92 1.22
N CYS A 59 -7.38 6.67 0.36
CA CYS A 59 -7.64 8.11 0.17
C CYS A 59 -9.06 8.36 -0.35
N GLU A 60 -9.53 7.58 -1.33
CA GLU A 60 -10.92 7.68 -1.81
C GLU A 60 -11.95 7.41 -0.70
N LEU A 61 -11.66 6.45 0.18
CA LEU A 61 -12.52 6.14 1.32
C LEU A 61 -12.56 7.28 2.34
N GLU A 62 -11.41 7.90 2.60
CA GLU A 62 -11.28 9.04 3.51
C GLU A 62 -12.05 10.25 2.95
N ASP A 63 -11.90 10.57 1.67
CA ASP A 63 -12.64 11.62 0.98
C ASP A 63 -14.17 11.42 1.03
N LEU A 64 -14.64 10.17 0.87
CA LEU A 64 -16.06 9.85 0.98
C LEU A 64 -16.57 10.00 2.41
N ASN A 65 -15.78 9.60 3.40
CA ASN A 65 -16.12 9.72 4.81
C ASN A 65 -16.19 11.18 5.24
N ASP A 66 -15.22 12.01 4.82
CA ASP A 66 -15.22 13.45 5.11
C ASP A 66 -16.44 14.15 4.51
N ARG A 67 -16.84 13.81 3.29
CA ARG A 67 -18.08 14.31 2.68
C ARG A 67 -19.33 13.88 3.44
N GLN A 68 -19.35 12.66 3.99
CA GLN A 68 -20.46 12.20 4.83
C GLN A 68 -20.51 12.93 6.17
N VAL A 69 -19.36 13.18 6.80
CA VAL A 69 -19.27 13.95 8.04
C VAL A 69 -19.67 15.40 7.80
N GLU A 70 -19.24 16.02 6.70
CA GLU A 70 -19.61 17.38 6.32
C GLU A 70 -21.12 17.49 6.05
N SER A 71 -21.69 16.58 5.26
CA SER A 71 -23.14 16.58 4.98
C SER A 71 -23.97 16.34 6.24
N ARG A 72 -23.53 15.45 7.13
CA ARG A 72 -24.15 15.23 8.44
C ARG A 72 -24.03 16.46 9.34
N SER A 73 -22.89 17.14 9.34
CA SER A 73 -22.69 18.38 10.12
C SER A 73 -23.59 19.50 9.62
N LYS A 74 -23.76 19.67 8.31
CA LYS A 74 -24.72 20.64 7.72
C LYS A 74 -26.16 20.31 8.11
N MET A 75 -26.55 19.03 8.06
CA MET A 75 -27.88 18.59 8.49
C MET A 75 -28.15 18.78 10.00
N ILE A 76 -27.12 18.82 10.84
CA ILE A 76 -27.25 19.10 12.29
C ILE A 76 -27.23 20.61 12.55
N ALA A 77 -26.49 21.40 11.77
CA ALA A 77 -26.43 22.85 11.90
C ALA A 77 -27.69 23.58 11.37
N ASP A 78 -28.30 23.09 10.27
CA ASP A 78 -29.50 23.68 9.68
C ASP A 78 -30.74 23.74 10.62
N PRO A 79 -31.06 22.71 11.42
CA PRO A 79 -32.17 22.78 12.38
C PRO A 79 -31.83 23.62 13.63
N LEU A 80 -30.56 23.97 13.88
CA LEU A 80 -30.16 24.89 14.96
C LEU A 80 -30.17 26.36 14.51
N LEU A 81 -29.97 26.64 13.22
CA LEU A 81 -30.06 28.00 12.67
C LEU A 81 -31.52 28.51 12.57
N LYS A 82 -32.45 27.66 12.11
CA LYS A 82 -33.86 28.02 11.92
C LYS A 82 -34.58 28.56 13.19
N PRO A 83 -34.44 27.97 14.38
CA PRO A 83 -35.08 28.52 15.58
C PRO A 83 -34.40 29.79 16.10
N TYR A 84 -33.11 30.00 15.82
CA TYR A 84 -32.38 31.18 16.28
C TYR A 84 -32.75 32.43 15.46
N ASP A 85 -32.91 32.29 14.15
CA ASP A 85 -33.38 33.38 13.27
C ASP A 85 -34.84 33.77 13.57
N ALA A 86 -35.69 32.80 13.95
CA ALA A 86 -37.07 33.06 14.37
C ALA A 86 -37.18 33.77 15.73
N LEU A 87 -36.18 33.64 16.60
CA LEU A 87 -36.12 34.30 17.91
C LEU A 87 -35.50 35.70 17.87
N LYS A 88 -34.71 36.02 16.84
CA LYS A 88 -34.04 37.32 16.67
C LYS A 88 -34.92 38.36 15.95
N SER A 89 -36.02 37.94 15.31
CA SER A 89 -36.96 38.81 14.61
C SER A 89 -38.13 39.32 15.47
N HIS A 90 -38.11 39.05 16.78
CA HIS A 90 -39.06 39.55 17.77
C HIS A 90 -38.35 40.49 18.76
#